data_AF-A0A2V9L416-F1
#
_entry.id   AF-A0A2V9L416-F1
#
_cell.length_a   1.000
_cell.length_b   1.000
_cell.length_c   1.000
_cell.angle_alpha   90.00
_cell.angle_beta   90.00
_cell.angle_gamma   90.00
#
_symmetry.space_group_name_H-M   'P 1'
#
loop_
_entity.id
_entity.type
_entity.pdbx_description
1 polymer ?
#
loop_
_entity_poly.entity_id
_entity_poly.type
_entity_poly.pdbx_seq_one_letter_code
_entity_poly.pdbx_strand_id
1 'polypeptide(L)'
;MATSKSLGEIGPFLEERARQGAPIFYNDLAKPFGLPPVTEAWFSHPLCNVFATLDDADQAKGRPFRTALVVSRERGIPGEGFFKTLAELRGTPYPIRNEVGKLRIADMEGRV
;
A
#
# COMPACT_ATOMS: atom_id res chain seq x y z
N MET A 1 -29.31 -7.80 -3.12
CA MET A 1 -28.08 -8.24 -2.42
C MET A 1 -26.91 -7.61 -3.15
N ALA A 2 -26.04 -6.86 -2.46
CA ALA A 2 -24.87 -6.26 -3.11
C ALA A 2 -23.84 -7.37 -3.38
N THR A 3 -23.50 -7.58 -4.64
CA THR A 3 -22.47 -8.54 -5.04
C THR A 3 -21.12 -8.03 -4.55
N SER A 4 -20.49 -8.71 -3.59
CA SER A 4 -19.13 -8.38 -3.15
C SER A 4 -18.14 -8.65 -4.28
N LYS A 5 -17.27 -7.68 -4.58
CA LYS A 5 -16.19 -7.87 -5.56
C LYS A 5 -15.16 -8.89 -5.06
N SER A 6 -14.49 -9.57 -5.98
CA SER A 6 -13.39 -10.49 -5.65
C SER A 6 -12.12 -9.73 -5.31
N LEU A 7 -11.31 -10.25 -4.37
CA LEU A 7 -10.00 -9.67 -4.02
C LEU A 7 -9.08 -9.47 -5.23
N GLY A 8 -9.17 -10.34 -6.25
CA GLY A 8 -8.40 -10.21 -7.49
C GLY A 8 -8.73 -8.95 -8.30
N GLU A 9 -9.88 -8.33 -8.06
CA GLU A 9 -10.32 -7.12 -8.76
C GLU A 9 -9.80 -5.82 -8.12
N ILE A 10 -9.08 -5.90 -6.98
CA ILE A 10 -8.52 -4.71 -6.31
C ILE A 10 -7.54 -3.97 -7.23
N GLY A 11 -6.67 -4.69 -7.93
CA GLY A 11 -5.72 -4.08 -8.87
C GLY A 11 -6.42 -3.26 -9.98
N PRO A 12 -7.30 -3.88 -10.79
CA PRO A 12 -8.09 -3.17 -11.79
C PRO A 12 -8.95 -2.03 -11.22
N PHE A 13 -9.50 -2.22 -10.02
CA PHE A 13 -10.27 -1.18 -9.34
C PHE A 13 -9.41 0.05 -9.01
N LEU A 14 -8.19 -0.14 -8.49
CA LEU A 14 -7.26 0.95 -8.23
C LEU A 14 -6.79 1.63 -9.53
N GLU A 15 -6.62 0.88 -10.62
CA GLU A 15 -6.30 1.47 -11.93
C GLU A 15 -7.42 2.39 -12.44
N GLU A 16 -8.69 2.02 -12.25
CA GLU A 16 -9.82 2.89 -12.59
C GLU A 16 -9.82 4.17 -11.73
N ARG A 17 -9.58 4.03 -10.43
CA ARG A 17 -9.46 5.19 -9.52
C ARG A 17 -8.29 6.11 -9.92
N ALA A 18 -7.19 5.53 -10.41
CA ALA A 18 -6.05 6.27 -10.95
C ALA A 18 -6.44 7.15 -12.15
N ARG A 19 -7.21 6.59 -13.10
CA ARG A 19 -7.68 7.33 -14.29
C ARG A 19 -8.55 8.52 -13.90
N GLN A 20 -9.29 8.40 -12.81
CA GLN A 20 -10.15 9.45 -12.27
C GLN A 20 -9.39 10.47 -11.41
N GLY A 21 -8.10 10.26 -11.14
CA GLY A 21 -7.32 11.12 -10.25
C GLY A 21 -7.85 11.11 -8.80
N ALA A 22 -8.51 10.02 -8.39
CA ALA A 22 -9.26 9.95 -7.15
C ALA A 22 -8.65 8.93 -6.17
N PRO A 23 -7.82 9.36 -5.20
CA PRO A 23 -7.37 8.51 -4.11
C PRO A 23 -8.54 7.86 -3.35
N ILE A 24 -8.25 6.80 -2.61
CA ILE A 24 -9.24 6.09 -1.81
C ILE A 24 -8.71 5.83 -0.41
N PHE A 25 -9.60 5.85 0.58
CA PHE A 25 -9.24 5.50 1.95
C PHE A 25 -9.34 3.99 2.17
N TYR A 26 -8.49 3.44 3.04
CA TYR A 26 -8.44 2.02 3.37
C TYR A 26 -9.81 1.38 3.64
N ASN A 27 -10.63 2.02 4.50
CA ASN A 27 -11.97 1.53 4.82
C ASN A 27 -12.96 1.66 3.67
N ASP A 28 -12.78 2.64 2.78
CA ASP A 28 -13.62 2.79 1.60
C ASP A 28 -13.22 1.82 0.48
N LEU A 29 -11.95 1.39 0.46
CA LEU A 29 -11.49 0.27 -0.36
C LEU A 29 -12.02 -1.07 0.18
N ALA A 30 -12.04 -1.30 1.49
CA ALA A 30 -12.47 -2.58 2.08
C ALA A 30 -13.96 -2.91 1.81
N LYS A 31 -14.84 -1.91 1.89
CA LYS A 31 -16.29 -2.04 1.74
C LYS A 31 -16.77 -2.77 0.47
N PRO A 32 -16.40 -2.36 -0.76
CA PRO A 32 -16.90 -3.01 -1.97
C PRO A 32 -16.45 -4.47 -2.15
N PHE A 33 -15.44 -4.91 -1.39
CA PHE A 33 -14.92 -6.28 -1.40
C PHE A 33 -15.41 -7.10 -0.20
N GLY A 34 -16.33 -6.56 0.62
CA GLY A 34 -16.88 -7.26 1.79
C GLY A 34 -15.85 -7.54 2.88
N LEU A 35 -14.77 -6.75 2.94
CA LEU A 35 -13.69 -6.94 3.89
C LEU A 35 -14.03 -6.29 5.24
N PRO A 36 -13.46 -6.81 6.35
CA PRO A 36 -13.59 -6.14 7.64
C PRO A 36 -13.03 -4.71 7.55
N PRO A 37 -13.44 -3.82 8.46
CA PRO A 37 -12.80 -2.53 8.60
C PRO A 37 -11.31 -2.70 8.90
N VAL A 38 -10.49 -1.87 8.27
CA VAL A 38 -9.08 -1.72 8.59
C VAL A 38 -8.96 -1.01 9.94
N THR A 39 -8.33 -1.69 10.88
CA THR A 39 -8.01 -1.22 12.24
C THR A 39 -6.49 -1.29 12.47
N GLU A 40 -6.05 -1.18 13.73
CA GLU A 40 -4.63 -1.28 14.12
C GLU A 40 -3.99 -2.63 13.76
N ALA A 41 -4.78 -3.71 13.64
CA ALA A 41 -4.31 -5.05 13.29
C ALA A 41 -4.06 -5.23 11.77
N TRP A 42 -3.31 -4.32 11.15
CA TRP A 42 -3.06 -4.31 9.69
C TRP A 42 -2.48 -5.62 9.16
N PHE A 43 -1.50 -6.21 9.86
CA PHE A 43 -0.82 -7.44 9.41
C PHE A 43 -1.74 -8.65 9.26
N SER A 44 -2.86 -8.67 9.97
CA SER A 44 -3.87 -9.73 9.87
C SER A 44 -4.97 -9.42 8.85
N HIS A 45 -4.97 -8.21 8.28
CA HIS A 45 -6.00 -7.77 7.35
C HIS A 45 -5.75 -8.37 5.94
N PRO A 46 -6.79 -8.89 5.24
CA PRO A 46 -6.63 -9.48 3.91
C PRO A 46 -5.96 -8.55 2.88
N LEU A 47 -6.18 -7.24 2.99
CA LEU A 47 -5.53 -6.25 2.13
C LEU A 47 -4.00 -6.25 2.24
N CYS A 48 -3.41 -6.65 3.37
CA CYS A 48 -1.96 -6.69 3.55
C CYS A 48 -1.31 -7.62 2.51
N ASN A 49 -1.82 -8.85 2.39
CA ASN A 49 -1.30 -9.83 1.42
C ASN A 49 -1.58 -9.42 -0.03
N VAL A 50 -2.77 -8.85 -0.28
CA VAL A 50 -3.12 -8.34 -1.61
C VAL A 50 -2.18 -7.21 -2.02
N PHE A 51 -1.88 -6.28 -1.11
CA PHE A 51 -1.02 -5.14 -1.40
C PHE A 51 0.40 -5.59 -1.69
N ALA A 52 0.96 -6.49 -0.88
CA ALA A 52 2.27 -7.09 -1.14
C ALA A 52 2.33 -7.73 -2.55
N THR A 53 1.31 -8.53 -2.90
CA THR A 53 1.22 -9.16 -4.22
C THR A 53 1.13 -8.14 -5.36
N LEU A 54 0.37 -7.05 -5.18
CA LEU A 54 0.24 -5.99 -6.18
C LEU A 54 1.53 -5.20 -6.35
N ASP A 55 2.21 -4.89 -5.25
CA ASP A 55 3.46 -4.13 -5.23
C ASP A 55 4.59 -4.93 -5.89
N ASP A 56 4.69 -6.23 -5.62
CA ASP A 56 5.63 -7.13 -6.31
C ASP A 56 5.34 -7.20 -7.82
N ALA A 57 4.07 -7.30 -8.21
CA ALA A 57 3.68 -7.31 -9.61
C ALA A 57 3.97 -5.97 -10.31
N ASP A 58 3.79 -4.85 -9.62
CA ASP A 58 4.07 -3.51 -10.14
C ASP A 58 5.58 -3.25 -10.19
N GLN A 59 6.32 -3.78 -9.22
CA GLN A 59 7.78 -3.84 -9.19
C GLN A 59 8.32 -4.53 -10.44
N ALA A 60 7.89 -5.77 -10.68
CA ALA A 60 8.31 -6.61 -11.79
C ALA A 60 8.00 -5.98 -13.16
N LYS A 61 6.92 -5.21 -13.26
CA LYS A 61 6.52 -4.50 -14.48
C LYS A 61 7.15 -3.11 -14.65
N GLY A 62 7.97 -2.67 -13.68
CA GLY A 62 8.60 -1.34 -13.73
C GLY A 62 7.61 -0.17 -13.71
N ARG A 63 6.39 -0.37 -13.16
CA ARG A 63 5.35 0.68 -13.12
C ARG A 63 5.16 1.25 -11.71
N PRO A 64 4.51 2.41 -11.56
CA PRO A 64 4.11 2.93 -10.25
C PRO A 64 3.24 1.92 -9.48
N PHE A 65 3.44 1.86 -8.16
CA PHE A 65 2.65 0.99 -7.29
C PHE A 65 1.21 1.51 -7.21
N ARG A 66 0.25 0.66 -7.57
CA ARG A 66 -1.17 1.03 -7.52
C ARG A 66 -1.65 1.29 -6.09
N THR A 67 -1.03 0.64 -5.12
CA THR A 67 -1.31 0.83 -3.68
C THR A 67 -1.02 2.25 -3.20
N ALA A 68 -0.22 3.04 -3.94
CA ALA A 68 0.02 4.46 -3.64
C ALA A 68 -1.26 5.31 -3.65
N LEU A 69 -2.32 4.86 -4.33
CA LEU A 69 -3.64 5.53 -4.33
C LEU A 69 -4.43 5.31 -3.04
N VAL A 70 -3.99 4.40 -2.18
CA VAL A 70 -4.66 4.07 -0.92
C VAL A 70 -4.03 4.89 0.20
N VAL A 71 -4.79 5.83 0.74
CA VAL A 71 -4.30 6.83 1.68
C VAL A 71 -4.99 6.74 3.03
N SER A 72 -4.30 7.17 4.08
CA SER A 72 -4.91 7.43 5.38
C SER A 72 -5.90 8.60 5.27
N ARG A 73 -7.04 8.49 5.95
CA ARG A 73 -8.01 9.58 6.05
C ARG A 73 -7.49 10.76 6.86
N GLU A 74 -6.64 10.49 7.86
CA GLU A 74 -6.08 11.53 8.73
C GLU A 74 -4.90 12.26 8.08
N ARG A 75 -4.02 11.52 7.39
CA ARG A 75 -2.77 12.06 6.86
C ARG A 75 -2.83 12.44 5.37
N GLY A 76 -3.80 11.93 4.62
CA GLY A 76 -3.90 12.15 3.18
C GLY A 76 -2.79 11.50 2.34
N ILE A 77 -1.95 10.66 2.94
CA ILE A 77 -0.86 9.91 2.29
C ILE A 77 -0.94 8.42 2.65
N PRO A 78 -0.26 7.53 1.91
CA PRO A 78 -0.17 6.12 2.26
C PRO A 78 0.35 5.86 3.68
N GLY A 79 0.03 4.70 4.23
CA GLY A 79 0.54 4.27 5.54
C GLY A 79 2.05 3.99 5.53
N GLU A 80 2.66 3.87 6.71
CA GLU A 80 4.11 3.63 6.84
C GLU A 80 4.57 2.34 6.14
N GLY A 81 3.73 1.30 6.14
CA GLY A 81 4.01 0.04 5.45
C GLY A 81 4.27 0.22 3.96
N PHE A 82 3.54 1.13 3.29
CA PHE A 82 3.77 1.43 1.88
C PHE A 82 5.17 1.98 1.63
N PHE A 83 5.62 2.94 2.44
CA PHE A 83 6.93 3.55 2.24
C PHE A 83 8.08 2.60 2.60
N LYS A 84 7.88 1.72 3.59
CA LYS A 84 8.81 0.61 3.87
C LYS A 84 8.95 -0.30 2.64
N THR A 85 7.84 -0.77 2.07
CA THR A 85 7.84 -1.59 0.85
C THR A 85 8.47 -0.85 -0.34
N LEU A 86 8.19 0.44 -0.50
CA LEU A 86 8.80 1.27 -1.54
C LEU A 86 10.33 1.36 -1.39
N ALA A 87 10.84 1.47 -0.15
CA ALA A 87 12.26 1.46 0.10
C ALA A 87 12.89 0.10 -0.22
N GLU A 88 12.26 -0.98 0.23
CA GLU A 88 12.72 -2.36 0.03
C GLU A 88 12.74 -2.77 -1.45
N LEU A 89 11.67 -2.46 -2.20
CA LEU A 89 11.53 -2.90 -3.59
C LEU A 89 12.19 -1.96 -4.61
N ARG A 90 12.17 -0.64 -4.38
CA ARG A 90 12.66 0.36 -5.34
C ARG A 90 13.96 1.03 -4.91
N GLY A 91 14.49 0.71 -3.73
CA GLY A 91 15.70 1.37 -3.23
C GLY A 91 15.48 2.86 -2.96
N THR A 92 14.28 3.23 -2.53
CA THR A 92 13.98 4.64 -2.20
C THR A 92 14.40 4.89 -0.76
N PRO A 93 15.18 5.94 -0.43
CA PRO A 93 15.54 6.22 0.96
C PRO A 93 14.28 6.53 1.79
N TYR A 94 13.93 5.64 2.72
CA TYR A 94 12.88 5.90 3.71
C TYR A 94 13.52 5.99 5.10
N PRO A 95 13.37 7.13 5.81
CA PRO A 95 13.88 7.22 7.17
C PRO A 95 13.07 6.29 8.07
N ILE A 96 13.68 5.18 8.49
CA ILE A 96 13.08 4.29 9.49
C ILE A 96 13.06 5.05 10.81
N ARG A 97 11.86 5.33 11.33
CA ARG A 97 11.69 5.85 12.69
C ARG A 97 11.71 4.68 13.66
N ASN A 98 12.80 4.54 14.39
CA ASN A 98 12.85 3.62 15.54
C ASN A 98 12.17 4.30 16.74
N GLU A 99 11.69 3.53 17.72
CA GLU A 99 10.95 3.96 18.92
C GLU A 99 11.64 5.05 19.78
N VAL A 100 12.86 5.46 19.43
CA VAL A 100 13.67 6.48 20.12
C VAL A 100 13.80 7.79 19.31
N GLY A 101 13.00 7.98 18.25
CA GLY A 101 12.96 9.27 17.53
C GLY A 101 14.26 9.66 16.81
N LYS A 102 15.22 8.74 16.66
CA LYS A 102 16.46 8.97 15.89
C LYS A 102 16.23 8.55 14.44
N LEU A 103 16.31 9.52 13.54
CA LEU A 103 16.30 9.30 12.10
C LEU A 103 17.59 8.54 11.72
N ARG A 104 17.46 7.35 11.13
CA ARG A 104 18.55 6.71 10.40
C ARG A 104 18.15 6.58 8.94
N ILE A 105 18.95 7.15 8.06
CA ILE A 105 18.91 6.84 6.63
C ILE A 105 19.51 5.43 6.51
N ALA A 106 18.78 4.49 5.92
CA ALA A 106 19.37 3.22 5.55
C ALA A 106 20.28 3.47 4.35
N ASP A 107 21.58 3.53 4.57
CA ASP A 107 22.57 3.60 3.50
C ASP A 107 22.51 2.31 2.68
N MET A 108 22.18 2.42 1.40
CA MET A 108 22.33 1.33 0.45
C MET A 108 23.78 1.19 0.02
N GLU A 109 24.63 0.70 0.93
CA GLU A 109 25.97 0.26 0.60
C GLU A 109 26.14 -1.22 0.94
N GLY A 110 26.12 -2.06 -0.10
CA GLY A 110 26.28 -3.50 0.07
C GLY A 110 26.11 -4.32 -1.21
N ARG A 111 26.56 -3.81 -2.37
CA ARG A 111 26.87 -4.65 -3.52
C ARG A 111 28.39 -4.78 -3.62
N VAL A 112 28.90 -5.98 -3.36
CA VAL A 112 30.11 -6.51 -4.00
C VAL A 112 29.74 -7.88 -4.55
#